data_AF-A0A934B8I0-F1
#
_entry.id   AF-A0A934B8I0-F1
#
_cell.length_a   1.000
_cell.length_b   1.000
_cell.length_c   1.000
_cell.angle_alpha   90.00
_cell.angle_beta   90.00
_cell.angle_gamma   90.00
#
_symmetry.space_group_name_H-M   'P 1'
#
loop_
_entity.id
_entity.type
_entity.pdbx_description
1 polymer ?
#
loop_
_entity_poly.entity_id
_entity_poly.type
_entity_poly.pdbx_seq_one_letter_code
_entity_poly.pdbx_strand_id
1 'polypeptide(L)'
;MRTRYAGFIGTTLCLSLGLVGCQTMGGSTGAGFSYKNMPVADGTAIAGEGNKVLFKGNPLTLAGNGVKVGDTLRDVNIAQNDLSLVNIAQTK
;
A
#
# COMPACT_ATOMS: atom_id res chain seq x y z
N MET A 1 20.50 -33.89 57.86
CA MET A 1 19.40 -33.62 56.91
C MET A 1 19.55 -32.25 56.20
N ARG A 2 20.74 -31.86 55.71
CA ARG A 2 20.92 -30.57 55.00
C ARG A 2 21.41 -30.73 53.56
N THR A 3 22.06 -31.84 53.23
CA THR A 3 22.61 -32.11 51.88
C THR A 3 21.55 -32.56 50.86
N ARG A 4 20.38 -33.03 51.29
CA ARG A 4 19.30 -33.48 50.40
C ARG A 4 18.51 -32.32 49.78
N TYR A 5 18.38 -31.20 50.48
CA TYR A 5 17.60 -30.05 50.02
C TYR A 5 18.31 -29.23 48.92
N ALA A 6 19.64 -29.21 48.92
CA ALA A 6 20.43 -28.49 47.91
C ALA A 6 20.30 -29.12 46.51
N GLY A 7 20.20 -30.45 46.42
CA GLY A 7 20.01 -31.16 45.14
C GLY A 7 18.66 -30.87 44.50
N PHE A 8 17.59 -30.85 45.29
CA PHE A 8 16.23 -30.60 44.80
C PHE A 8 16.04 -29.17 44.26
N ILE A 9 16.68 -28.18 44.89
CA ILE A 9 16.62 -26.77 44.46
C ILE A 9 17.38 -26.57 43.14
N GLY A 10 18.54 -27.21 42.97
CA GLY A 10 19.31 -27.12 41.72
C GLY A 10 18.56 -27.71 40.52
N THR A 11 17.88 -28.84 40.71
CA THR A 11 17.10 -29.49 39.65
C THR A 11 15.83 -28.71 39.27
N THR A 12 15.17 -28.04 40.22
CA THR A 12 13.98 -27.22 39.92
C THR A 12 14.35 -25.92 39.20
N LEU A 13 15.50 -25.32 39.53
CA LEU A 13 15.99 -24.11 38.85
C LEU A 13 16.45 -24.39 37.41
N CYS A 14 17.08 -25.54 37.15
CA CYS A 14 17.47 -25.91 35.78
C CYS A 14 16.25 -26.26 34.90
N LEU A 15 15.20 -26.86 35.49
CA LEU A 15 14.00 -27.24 34.75
C LEU A 15 13.15 -26.01 34.37
N SER A 16 13.13 -24.95 35.18
CA SER A 16 12.40 -23.72 34.87
C SER A 16 13.07 -22.87 33.77
N LEU A 17 14.39 -22.92 33.64
CA LEU A 17 15.13 -22.25 32.56
C LEU A 17 14.97 -22.96 31.19
N GLY A 18 14.69 -24.26 31.17
CA GLY A 18 14.47 -25.03 29.94
C GLY A 18 13.10 -24.82 29.28
N LEU A 19 12.09 -24.38 30.03
CA LEU A 19 10.70 -24.24 29.56
C LEU A 19 10.36 -22.87 28.96
N VAL A 20 11.23 -21.86 29.08
CA VAL A 20 10.99 -20.51 28.51
C VAL A 20 11.41 -20.40 27.03
N GLY A 21 12.09 -21.42 26.49
CA GLY A 21 12.61 -21.41 25.11
C GLY A 21 11.60 -21.73 23.99
N CYS A 22 10.36 -22.12 24.31
CA CYS A 22 9.39 -22.58 23.30
C CYS A 22 8.22 -21.60 23.08
N GLN A 23 8.47 -20.29 23.14
CA GLN A 23 7.46 -19.27 22.79
C GLN A 23 7.88 -18.36 21.62
N THR A 24 9.02 -18.62 20.96
CA THR A 24 9.52 -17.79 19.85
C THR A 24 9.35 -18.40 18.46
N MET A 25 8.69 -19.56 18.32
CA MET A 25 8.18 -20.03 17.03
C MET A 25 6.71 -19.62 16.88
N GLY A 26 6.48 -18.31 16.89
CA GLY A 26 5.24 -17.73 16.38
C GLY A 26 5.10 -18.11 14.91
N GLY A 27 4.14 -18.99 14.63
CA GLY A 27 3.92 -19.59 13.32
C GLY A 27 3.91 -18.55 12.20
N SER A 28 4.73 -18.78 11.19
CA SER A 28 4.71 -18.12 9.88
C SER A 28 3.48 -18.54 9.04
N THR A 29 2.33 -18.69 9.68
CA THR A 29 1.01 -18.93 9.07
C THR A 29 0.14 -17.73 9.41
N GLY A 30 0.40 -16.59 8.76
CA GLY A 30 -0.34 -15.37 9.05
C GLY A 30 0.22 -14.07 8.47
N ALA A 31 1.27 -14.08 7.65
CA ALA A 31 1.58 -12.92 6.80
C ALA A 31 0.57 -12.88 5.63
N GLY A 32 -0.71 -12.72 5.98
CA GLY A 32 -1.73 -12.39 5.00
C GLY A 32 -1.31 -11.09 4.32
N PHE A 33 -1.33 -11.09 2.99
CA PHE A 33 -1.16 -9.86 2.21
C PHE A 33 -2.10 -8.81 2.79
N SER A 34 -1.56 -7.82 3.51
CA SER A 34 -2.38 -6.72 4.00
C SER A 34 -2.65 -5.83 2.79
N TYR A 35 -3.82 -6.02 2.18
CA TYR A 35 -4.32 -5.08 1.21
C TYR A 35 -4.57 -3.78 1.97
N LYS A 36 -3.59 -2.88 1.91
CA LYS A 36 -3.73 -1.54 2.47
C LYS A 36 -4.77 -0.81 1.64
N ASN A 37 -6.00 -0.75 2.14
CA ASN A 37 -7.06 0.04 1.53
C ASN A 37 -6.58 1.50 1.43
N MET A 38 -6.34 1.96 0.20
CA MET A 38 -6.06 3.37 -0.05
C MET A 38 -7.41 4.08 -0.13
N PRO A 39 -7.68 5.09 0.71
CA PRO A 39 -8.91 5.86 0.59
C PRO A 39 -8.93 6.55 -0.79
N VAL A 40 -9.94 6.23 -1.58
CA VAL A 40 -10.24 6.90 -2.86
C VAL A 40 -11.24 8.00 -2.55
N ALA A 41 -11.06 9.17 -3.15
CA ALA A 41 -12.04 10.25 -3.02
C ALA A 41 -13.23 9.99 -3.96
N ASP A 42 -14.45 9.99 -3.43
CA ASP A 42 -15.69 9.82 -4.21
C ASP A 42 -16.14 11.13 -4.91
N GLY A 43 -15.40 12.22 -4.71
CA GLY A 43 -15.68 13.54 -5.29
C GLY A 43 -15.03 13.76 -6.65
N THR A 44 -15.60 14.68 -7.44
CA THR A 44 -14.99 15.16 -8.68
C THR A 44 -14.08 16.35 -8.40
N ALA A 45 -12.99 16.48 -9.17
CA ALA A 45 -12.09 17.63 -9.11
C ALA A 45 -12.19 18.43 -10.42
N ILE A 46 -12.02 19.75 -10.31
CA ILE A 46 -11.95 20.61 -11.49
C ILE A 46 -10.64 20.32 -12.24
N ALA A 47 -10.75 20.02 -13.54
CA ALA A 47 -9.60 19.73 -14.38
C ALA A 47 -8.86 21.02 -14.80
N GLY A 48 -7.58 20.89 -15.09
CA GLY A 48 -6.76 21.95 -15.69
C GLY A 48 -5.92 22.76 -14.71
N GLU A 49 -5.08 23.63 -15.28
CA GLU A 49 -4.11 24.46 -14.59
C GLU A 49 -4.72 25.30 -13.46
N GLY A 50 -3.96 25.47 -12.38
CA GLY A 50 -4.41 26.14 -11.15
C GLY A 50 -5.14 25.22 -10.17
N ASN A 51 -5.61 24.05 -10.62
CA ASN A 51 -6.27 23.07 -9.75
C ASN A 51 -5.29 22.01 -9.22
N LYS A 52 -5.71 21.27 -8.18
CA LYS A 52 -4.92 20.22 -7.53
C LYS A 52 -5.74 18.95 -7.32
N VAL A 53 -5.06 17.81 -7.35
CA VAL A 53 -5.61 16.49 -6.98
C VAL A 53 -4.74 15.87 -5.89
N LEU A 54 -5.29 14.94 -5.11
CA LEU A 54 -4.51 14.21 -4.12
C LEU A 54 -3.89 12.95 -4.74
N PHE A 55 -2.57 12.84 -4.73
CA PHE A 55 -1.84 11.64 -5.12
C PHE A 55 -1.14 11.05 -3.89
N LYS A 56 -1.60 9.87 -3.45
CA LYS A 56 -1.12 9.22 -2.21
C LYS A 56 -1.19 10.14 -0.98
N GLY A 57 -2.23 10.96 -0.90
CA GLY A 57 -2.44 11.93 0.19
C GLY A 57 -1.71 13.27 0.01
N ASN A 58 -0.83 13.40 -0.99
CA ASN A 58 -0.12 14.65 -1.25
C ASN A 58 -0.79 15.46 -2.37
N PRO A 59 -0.95 16.79 -2.24
CA PRO A 59 -1.46 17.63 -3.31
C PRO A 59 -0.52 17.65 -4.53
N LEU A 60 -1.05 17.30 -5.70
CA LEU A 60 -0.38 17.36 -7.00
C LEU A 60 -1.09 18.42 -7.85
N THR A 61 -0.33 19.39 -8.35
CA THR A 61 -0.87 20.47 -9.20
C THR A 61 -1.07 19.97 -10.62
N LEU A 62 -2.22 20.29 -11.21
CA LEU A 62 -2.51 19.99 -12.61
C LEU A 62 -1.91 21.07 -13.51
N ALA A 63 -1.48 20.66 -14.69
CA ALA A 63 -0.96 21.56 -15.73
C ALA A 63 -1.71 21.34 -17.04
N GLY A 64 -1.75 22.39 -17.87
CA GLY A 64 -2.47 22.38 -19.14
C GLY A 64 -3.95 22.70 -18.99
N ASN A 65 -4.64 22.74 -20.13
CA ASN A 65 -5.99 23.28 -20.15
C ASN A 65 -7.01 22.25 -19.63
N GLY A 66 -7.92 22.71 -18.76
CA GLY A 66 -9.05 21.91 -18.31
C GLY A 66 -10.01 21.60 -19.45
N VAL A 67 -10.62 20.42 -19.40
CA VAL A 67 -11.68 19.99 -20.33
C VAL A 67 -12.92 19.69 -19.49
N LYS A 68 -14.08 20.12 -19.95
CA LYS A 68 -15.38 19.87 -19.31
C LYS A 68 -16.31 19.10 -20.23
N VAL A 69 -17.36 18.52 -19.64
CA VAL A 69 -18.41 17.84 -20.39
C VAL A 69 -19.06 18.80 -21.38
N GLY A 70 -19.18 18.37 -22.64
CA GLY A 70 -19.72 19.16 -23.73
C GLY A 70 -18.67 19.92 -24.55
N ASP A 71 -17.41 19.96 -24.12
CA ASP A 71 -16.34 20.52 -24.94
C ASP A 71 -16.02 19.62 -26.13
N THR A 72 -15.73 20.23 -27.28
CA THR A 72 -15.17 19.50 -28.43
C THR A 72 -13.74 19.06 -28.11
N LEU A 73 -13.40 17.82 -28.46
CA LEU A 73 -12.04 17.30 -28.30
C LEU A 73 -11.06 18.09 -29.18
N ARG A 74 -9.83 18.24 -28.68
CA ARG A 74 -8.76 18.93 -29.40
C ARG A 74 -8.13 18.02 -30.44
N ASP A 75 -7.65 18.65 -31.50
CA ASP A 75 -6.84 18.00 -32.52
C ASP A 75 -5.46 17.64 -31.96
N VAL A 76 -5.34 16.41 -31.43
CA VAL A 76 -4.11 15.89 -30.81
C VAL A 76 -3.88 14.47 -31.28
N ASN A 77 -2.65 14.21 -31.74
CA ASN A 77 -2.19 12.89 -32.12
C ASN A 77 -1.58 12.15 -30.93
N ILE A 78 -2.00 10.92 -30.70
CA ILE A 78 -1.46 10.02 -29.67
C ILE A 78 -0.86 8.80 -30.39
N ALA A 79 0.27 8.31 -29.87
CA ALA A 79 0.86 7.07 -30.34
C ALA A 79 0.09 5.87 -29.79
N GLN A 80 -0.33 4.97 -30.67
CA GLN A 80 -0.87 3.66 -30.30
C GLN A 80 0.25 2.71 -29.86
N ASN A 81 -0.12 1.49 -29.46
CA ASN A 81 0.84 0.47 -29.03
C ASN A 81 1.84 0.08 -30.14
N ASP A 82 1.43 0.20 -31.40
CA ASP A 82 2.27 -0.02 -32.59
C ASP A 82 3.02 1.26 -33.04
N LEU A 83 2.98 2.31 -32.22
CA LEU A 83 3.54 3.65 -32.48
C LEU A 83 2.88 4.41 -33.63
N SER A 84 1.84 3.87 -34.26
CA SER A 84 1.05 4.63 -35.24
C SER A 84 0.34 5.80 -34.54
N LEU A 85 0.20 6.92 -35.25
CA LEU A 85 -0.44 8.11 -34.71
C LEU A 85 -1.93 8.08 -35.00
N VAL A 86 -2.74 8.21 -33.95
CA VAL A 86 -4.20 8.37 -34.04
C VAL A 86 -4.62 9.71 -33.46
N ASN A 87 -5.50 10.40 -34.16
CA ASN A 87 -6.04 11.66 -33.70
C ASN A 87 -7.28 11.48 -32.83
N ILE A 88 -7.30 12.07 -31.64
CA ILE A 88 -8.42 11.91 -30.69
C ILE A 88 -9.68 12.66 -31.08
N ALA A 89 -9.61 13.67 -31.94
CA ALA A 89 -10.79 14.37 -32.45
C ALA A 89 -11.48 13.57 -33.57
N GLN A 90 -10.81 12.55 -34.12
CA GLN A 90 -11.30 11.72 -35.23
C GLN A 90 -11.78 10.36 -34.73
N THR A 91 -12.65 10.34 -33.72
CA THR A 91 -13.31 9.11 -33.26
C THR A 91 -14.46 8.76 -34.21
N LYS A 92 -14.47 7.54 -34.74
CA LYS A 92 -15.61 6.97 -35.47
C LYS A 92 -16.74 6.57 -34.53
#